data_AF-A0AA95G5X9-F1
#
_entry.id   AF-A0AA95G5X9-F1
#
_cell.length_a   1.000
_cell.length_b   1.000
_cell.length_c   1.000
_cell.angle_alpha   90.00
_cell.angle_beta   90.00
_cell.angle_gamma   90.00
#
_symmetry.space_group_name_H-M   'P 1'
#
loop_
_entity.id
_entity.type
_entity.pdbx_description
1 polymer ?
#
loop_
_entity_poly.entity_id
_entity_poly.type
_entity_poly.pdbx_seq_one_letter_code
_entity_poly.pdbx_strand_id
1 'polypeptide(L)'
;MTATNQQMTSEQLADLSTLAVQLQAKAEANDDRDTAVMAYAVQKACAELIESRREFTAANATIHNLELNVAQVVAENGQMLRLLTDISENHDEYVNADEYLYAGVPMDYVSEINAYVSRDVDAENPFKATDAYLAEVRAKQHAETLNDLVRHIDKNIDIGSLKTPWELSSEIVDYVNQQLHSEFAAQLRQGAEK
;
A
#
# COMPACT_ATOMS: atom_id res chain seq x y z
N MET A 1 -15.45 -5.41 49.12
CA MET A 1 -15.80 -6.19 47.92
C MET A 1 -15.33 -5.41 46.71
N THR A 2 -14.17 -5.75 46.16
CA THR A 2 -13.71 -5.23 44.86
C THR A 2 -14.32 -6.13 43.80
N ALA A 3 -15.39 -5.67 43.16
CA ALA A 3 -15.87 -6.34 41.95
C ALA A 3 -14.79 -6.16 40.89
N THR A 4 -14.10 -7.25 40.55
CA THR A 4 -13.23 -7.30 39.38
C THR A 4 -14.13 -7.01 38.18
N ASN A 5 -14.04 -5.81 37.63
CA ASN A 5 -14.83 -5.37 36.48
C ASN A 5 -14.32 -6.13 35.25
N GLN A 6 -14.78 -7.37 35.09
CA GLN A 6 -14.45 -8.20 33.94
C GLN A 6 -15.16 -7.63 32.71
N GLN A 7 -14.38 -7.27 31.69
CA GLN A 7 -14.94 -6.82 30.43
C GLN A 7 -15.76 -7.95 29.80
N MET A 8 -16.96 -7.63 29.31
CA MET A 8 -17.80 -8.58 28.57
C MET A 8 -17.05 -9.14 27.36
N THR A 9 -17.19 -10.42 27.03
CA THR A 9 -16.62 -11.00 25.81
C THR A 9 -17.37 -10.53 24.55
N SER A 10 -16.81 -10.75 23.36
CA SER A 10 -17.50 -10.42 22.10
C SER A 10 -18.78 -11.23 21.92
N GLU A 11 -18.78 -12.48 22.38
CA GLU A 11 -19.96 -13.35 22.42
C GLU A 11 -21.04 -12.79 23.36
N GLN A 12 -20.65 -12.39 24.57
CA GLN A 12 -21.57 -11.76 25.53
C GLN A 12 -22.18 -10.45 25.01
N LEU A 13 -21.43 -9.66 24.23
CA LEU A 13 -21.96 -8.44 23.59
C LEU A 13 -22.95 -8.75 22.46
N ALA A 14 -22.68 -9.79 21.67
CA ALA A 14 -23.59 -10.23 20.60
C ALA A 14 -24.90 -10.80 21.17
N ASP A 15 -24.80 -11.59 22.25
CA ASP A 15 -25.95 -12.13 22.96
C ASP A 15 -26.78 -11.00 23.60
N LEU A 16 -26.13 -10.01 24.23
CA LEU A 16 -26.82 -8.88 24.82
C LEU A 16 -27.53 -8.01 23.76
N SER A 17 -26.89 -7.80 22.61
CA SER A 17 -27.50 -7.08 21.48
C SER A 17 -28.74 -7.81 20.98
N THR A 18 -28.66 -9.14 20.83
CA THR A 18 -29.79 -9.99 20.40
C THR A 18 -30.93 -9.95 21.41
N LEU A 19 -30.62 -10.05 22.71
CA LEU A 19 -31.61 -9.95 23.78
C LEU A 19 -32.29 -8.58 23.79
N ALA A 20 -31.53 -7.50 23.58
CA ALA A 20 -32.06 -6.15 23.53
C ALA A 20 -33.01 -5.94 22.33
N VAL A 21 -32.72 -6.53 21.17
CA VAL A 21 -33.65 -6.53 20.01
C VAL A 21 -34.96 -7.23 20.36
N GLN A 22 -34.89 -8.42 20.97
CA GLN A 22 -36.08 -9.18 21.38
C GLN A 22 -36.89 -8.43 22.44
N LEU A 23 -36.21 -7.78 23.40
CA LEU A 23 -36.85 -7.00 24.44
C LEU A 23 -37.56 -5.76 23.86
N GLN A 24 -36.94 -5.07 22.91
CA GLN A 24 -37.57 -3.94 22.23
C GLN A 24 -38.84 -4.36 21.50
N ALA A 25 -38.78 -5.41 20.69
CA ALA A 25 -39.94 -5.90 19.94
C ALA A 25 -41.10 -6.30 20.86
N LYS A 26 -40.78 -6.93 22.01
CA LYS A 26 -41.78 -7.30 23.02
C LYS A 26 -42.35 -6.08 23.74
N ALA A 27 -41.52 -5.08 24.03
CA ALA A 27 -41.95 -3.84 24.69
C ALA A 27 -42.88 -3.02 23.77
N GLU A 28 -42.53 -2.90 22.49
CA GLU A 28 -43.37 -2.25 21.47
C GLU A 28 -44.72 -2.96 21.31
N ALA A 29 -44.74 -4.29 21.31
CA ALA A 29 -45.99 -5.06 21.26
C ALA A 29 -46.90 -4.86 22.48
N ASN A 30 -46.34 -4.45 23.62
CA ASN A 30 -47.06 -4.17 24.87
C ASN A 30 -47.29 -2.67 25.12
N ASP A 31 -46.94 -1.81 24.16
CA ASP A 31 -46.98 -0.34 24.28
C ASP A 31 -46.15 0.20 25.48
N ASP A 32 -45.11 -0.54 25.89
CA ASP A 32 -44.17 -0.17 26.95
C ASP A 32 -42.99 0.62 26.37
N ARG A 33 -43.21 1.93 26.24
CA ARG A 33 -42.26 2.84 25.63
C ARG A 33 -40.93 2.93 26.39
N ASP A 34 -40.94 2.91 27.71
CA ASP A 34 -39.73 3.11 28.51
C ASP A 34 -38.78 1.92 28.34
N THR A 35 -39.32 0.70 28.35
CA THR A 35 -38.54 -0.51 28.09
C THR A 35 -38.03 -0.55 26.65
N ALA A 36 -38.83 -0.11 25.66
CA ALA A 36 -38.40 -0.06 24.26
C ALA A 36 -37.21 0.91 24.05
N VAL A 37 -37.25 2.11 24.67
CA VAL A 37 -36.16 3.10 24.60
C VAL A 37 -34.90 2.58 25.28
N MET A 38 -35.03 1.94 26.45
CA MET A 38 -33.88 1.35 27.14
C MET A 38 -33.24 0.23 26.31
N ALA A 39 -34.06 -0.65 25.74
CA ALA A 39 -33.58 -1.73 24.88
C ALA A 39 -32.85 -1.20 23.64
N TYR A 40 -33.35 -0.13 23.00
CA TYR A 40 -32.67 0.53 21.91
C TYR A 40 -31.33 1.16 22.34
N ALA A 41 -31.28 1.83 23.50
CA ALA A 41 -30.04 2.41 24.02
C ALA A 41 -28.98 1.34 24.29
N VAL A 42 -29.38 0.17 24.82
CA VAL A 42 -28.49 -0.98 25.01
C VAL A 42 -27.97 -1.50 23.67
N GLN A 43 -28.81 -1.59 22.64
CA GLN A 43 -28.37 -1.99 21.29
C GLN A 43 -27.33 -1.02 20.74
N LYS A 44 -27.58 0.29 20.84
CA LYS A 44 -26.63 1.32 20.37
C LYS A 44 -25.29 1.22 21.10
N ALA A 45 -25.31 1.08 22.42
CA ALA A 45 -24.10 0.92 23.21
C ALA A 45 -23.33 -0.36 22.84
N CYS A 46 -24.02 -1.48 22.60
CA CYS A 46 -23.39 -2.72 22.13
C CYS A 46 -22.72 -2.53 20.76
N ALA A 47 -23.41 -1.86 19.82
CA ALA A 47 -22.86 -1.59 18.48
C ALA A 47 -21.60 -0.71 18.54
N GLU A 48 -21.62 0.37 19.33
CA GLU A 48 -20.47 1.26 19.52
C GLU A 48 -19.28 0.52 20.16
N LEU A 49 -19.53 -0.35 21.15
CA LEU A 49 -18.48 -1.15 21.78
C LEU A 49 -17.88 -2.19 20.84
N ILE A 50 -18.71 -2.82 20.00
CA ILE A 50 -18.24 -3.79 18.99
C ILE A 50 -17.34 -3.09 17.96
N GLU A 51 -17.76 -1.93 17.44
CA GLU A 51 -16.94 -1.19 16.47
C GLU A 51 -15.64 -0.72 17.10
N SER A 52 -15.69 -0.15 18.31
CA SER A 52 -14.49 0.29 19.02
C SER A 52 -13.50 -0.85 19.26
N ARG A 53 -13.98 -2.06 19.59
CA ARG A 53 -13.11 -3.24 19.72
C ARG A 53 -12.50 -3.67 18.39
N ARG A 54 -13.26 -3.56 17.30
CA ARG A 54 -12.76 -3.89 15.95
C ARG A 54 -11.64 -2.94 15.56
N GLU A 55 -11.85 -1.64 15.74
CA GLU A 55 -10.85 -0.60 15.50
C GLU A 55 -9.61 -0.80 16.35
N PHE A 56 -9.78 -1.08 17.65
CA PHE A 56 -8.66 -1.35 18.56
C PHE A 56 -7.87 -2.58 18.14
N THR A 57 -8.54 -3.66 17.72
CA THR A 57 -7.88 -4.88 17.23
C THR A 57 -7.08 -4.62 15.96
N ALA A 58 -7.63 -3.86 15.02
CA ALA A 58 -6.95 -3.48 13.78
C ALA A 58 -5.74 -2.56 14.07
N ALA A 59 -5.90 -1.60 14.96
CA ALA A 59 -4.80 -0.73 15.42
C ALA A 59 -3.69 -1.55 16.09
N ASN A 60 -4.04 -2.50 16.95
CA ASN A 60 -3.07 -3.34 17.65
C ASN A 60 -2.29 -4.24 16.68
N ALA A 61 -2.94 -4.79 15.65
CA ALA A 61 -2.27 -5.53 14.58
C ALA A 61 -1.31 -4.62 13.79
N THR A 62 -1.72 -3.38 13.51
CA THR A 62 -0.88 -2.39 12.81
C THR A 62 0.34 -2.01 13.64
N ILE A 63 0.15 -1.74 14.94
CA ILE A 63 1.23 -1.43 15.88
C ILE A 63 2.22 -2.60 15.93
N HIS A 64 1.73 -3.83 16.05
CA HIS A 64 2.61 -5.00 16.10
C HIS A 64 3.46 -5.14 14.82
N ASN A 65 2.86 -4.94 13.65
CA ASN A 65 3.62 -4.96 12.39
C ASN A 65 4.65 -3.82 12.32
N LEU A 66 4.32 -2.63 12.81
CA LEU A 66 5.26 -1.52 12.88
C LEU A 66 6.41 -1.80 13.84
N GLU A 67 6.15 -2.41 15.00
CA GLU A 67 7.17 -2.83 15.95
C GLU A 67 8.16 -3.83 15.33
N LEU A 68 7.64 -4.81 14.56
CA LEU A 68 8.48 -5.76 13.81
C LEU A 68 9.36 -5.05 12.77
N ASN A 69 8.78 -4.14 11.99
CA ASN A 69 9.51 -3.37 10.97
C ASN A 69 10.59 -2.49 11.61
N VAL A 70 10.28 -1.82 12.73
CA VAL A 70 11.25 -1.02 13.48
C VAL A 70 12.38 -1.90 14.02
N ALA A 71 12.07 -3.05 14.60
CA ALA A 71 13.09 -3.98 15.08
C ALA A 71 14.02 -4.46 13.96
N GLN A 72 13.47 -4.76 12.78
CA GLN A 72 14.25 -5.12 11.61
C GLN A 72 15.17 -3.97 11.16
N VAL A 73 14.64 -2.76 10.99
CA VAL A 73 15.43 -1.59 10.57
C VAL A 73 16.52 -1.24 11.58
N VAL A 74 16.24 -1.36 12.88
CA VAL A 74 17.24 -1.16 13.94
C VAL A 74 18.36 -2.19 13.83
N ALA A 75 18.04 -3.46 13.58
CA ALA A 75 19.04 -4.51 13.39
C ALA A 75 19.89 -4.26 12.14
N GLU A 76 19.28 -3.88 11.02
CA GLU A 76 19.96 -3.55 9.77
C GLU A 76 20.89 -2.34 9.93
N ASN A 77 20.40 -1.27 10.54
CA ASN A 77 21.21 -0.08 10.85
C ASN A 77 22.35 -0.40 11.80
N GLY A 78 22.12 -1.25 12.81
CA GLY A 78 23.17 -1.71 13.72
C GLY A 78 24.27 -2.49 12.99
N GLN A 79 23.88 -3.36 12.05
CA GLN A 79 24.83 -4.11 11.23
C GLN A 79 25.65 -3.18 10.32
N MET A 80 25.01 -2.21 9.65
CA MET A 80 25.70 -1.24 8.82
C MET A 80 26.64 -0.35 9.63
N LEU A 81 26.20 0.14 10.80
CA LEU A 81 27.04 0.94 11.70
C LEU A 81 28.29 0.17 12.13
N ARG A 82 28.17 -1.12 12.46
CA ARG A 82 29.33 -1.96 12.77
C ARG A 82 30.29 -2.01 11.59
N LEU A 83 29.80 -2.34 10.39
CA LEU A 83 30.63 -2.45 9.19
C LEU A 83 31.38 -1.14 8.86
N LEU A 84 30.70 0.00 8.98
CA LEU A 84 31.32 1.31 8.77
C LEU A 84 32.34 1.64 9.87
N THR A 85 32.06 1.25 11.12
CA THR A 85 33.00 1.40 12.24
C THR A 85 34.26 0.56 12.00
N ASP A 86 34.10 -0.68 11.54
CA ASP A 86 35.23 -1.57 11.23
C ASP A 86 36.16 -0.95 10.17
N ILE A 87 35.61 -0.33 9.11
CA ILE A 87 36.42 0.44 8.14
C ILE A 87 37.09 1.65 8.81
N SER A 88 36.32 2.43 9.57
CA SER A 88 36.81 3.64 10.19
C SER A 88 37.95 3.37 11.19
N GLU A 89 37.94 2.24 11.88
CA GLU A 89 38.96 1.89 12.86
C GLU A 89 40.19 1.22 12.23
N ASN A 90 40.05 0.61 11.06
CA ASN A 90 41.09 -0.22 10.44
C ASN A 90 41.56 0.31 9.07
N HIS A 91 41.42 1.61 8.81
CA HIS A 91 41.98 2.25 7.63
C HIS A 91 43.30 2.95 7.95
N ASP A 92 44.20 2.95 6.96
CA ASP A 92 45.48 3.65 7.03
C ASP A 92 45.44 4.89 6.12
N GLU A 93 45.71 6.06 6.68
CA GLU A 93 45.82 7.29 5.91
C GLU A 93 47.27 7.50 5.41
N TYR A 94 47.43 7.81 4.13
CA TYR A 94 48.73 8.15 3.56
C TYR A 94 48.60 9.24 2.49
N VAL A 95 49.66 10.04 2.37
CA VAL A 95 49.76 11.09 1.34
C VAL A 95 50.56 10.54 0.17
N ASN A 96 50.02 10.65 -1.04
CA ASN A 96 50.71 10.22 -2.25
C ASN A 96 51.74 11.27 -2.73
N ALA A 97 52.47 10.93 -3.79
CA ALA A 97 53.47 11.83 -4.38
C ALA A 97 52.88 13.14 -4.97
N ASP A 98 51.57 13.16 -5.22
CA ASP A 98 50.83 14.30 -5.76
C ASP A 98 50.12 15.12 -4.64
N GLU A 99 50.51 14.93 -3.38
CA GLU A 99 49.97 15.60 -2.18
C GLU A 99 48.47 15.34 -1.91
N TYR A 100 47.90 14.27 -2.44
CA TYR A 100 46.54 13.83 -2.12
C TYR A 100 46.54 12.84 -0.94
N LEU A 101 45.58 13.02 -0.04
CA LEU A 101 45.31 12.12 1.07
C LEU A 101 44.45 10.93 0.60
N TYR A 102 44.92 9.71 0.85
CA TYR A 102 44.20 8.47 0.60
C TYR A 102 44.01 7.68 1.88
N ALA A 103 42.92 6.91 1.94
CA ALA A 103 42.70 5.89 2.95
C ALA A 103 42.85 4.51 2.31
N GLY A 104 43.80 3.71 2.79
CA GLY A 104 43.90 2.29 2.50
C GLY A 104 43.01 1.51 3.45
N VAL A 105 42.04 0.77 2.91
CA VAL A 105 41.16 -0.09 3.70
C VAL A 105 41.46 -1.54 3.34
N PRO A 106 41.68 -2.44 4.32
CA PRO A 106 41.82 -3.86 4.06
C PRO A 106 40.62 -4.41 3.30
N MET A 107 40.89 -5.25 2.30
CA MET A 107 39.86 -5.71 1.36
C MET A 107 38.76 -6.54 2.04
N ASP A 108 39.06 -7.21 3.14
CA ASP A 108 38.09 -8.02 3.89
C ASP A 108 36.91 -7.18 4.40
N TYR A 109 37.17 -5.98 4.95
CA TYR A 109 36.14 -5.06 5.43
C TYR A 109 35.28 -4.50 4.28
N VAL A 110 35.91 -4.16 3.15
CA VAL A 110 35.21 -3.68 1.94
C VAL A 110 34.34 -4.79 1.34
N SER A 111 34.85 -6.03 1.34
CA SER A 111 34.13 -7.20 0.82
C SER A 111 32.90 -7.54 1.64
N GLU A 112 32.98 -7.41 2.97
CA GLU A 112 31.85 -7.66 3.87
C GLU A 112 30.70 -6.65 3.64
N ILE A 113 31.02 -5.36 3.47
CA ILE A 113 30.03 -4.35 3.10
C ILE A 113 29.42 -4.64 1.74
N ASN A 114 30.24 -4.98 0.74
CA ASN A 114 29.75 -5.29 -0.58
C ASN A 114 28.81 -6.51 -0.56
N ALA A 115 29.14 -7.56 0.19
CA ALA A 115 28.25 -8.71 0.35
C ALA A 115 26.93 -8.32 1.05
N TYR A 116 26.99 -7.45 2.06
CA TYR A 116 25.81 -6.98 2.78
C TYR A 116 24.88 -6.14 1.89
N VAL A 117 25.43 -5.18 1.14
CA VAL A 117 24.67 -4.31 0.23
C VAL A 117 24.17 -5.06 -1.01
N SER A 118 24.99 -5.98 -1.56
CA SER A 118 24.62 -6.78 -2.74
C SER A 118 23.51 -7.80 -2.46
N ARG A 119 23.19 -8.08 -1.19
CA ARG A 119 22.00 -8.87 -0.84
C ARG A 119 20.71 -8.16 -1.28
N ASP A 120 20.66 -6.85 -1.07
CA ASP A 120 19.45 -6.05 -1.28
C ASP A 120 19.39 -5.50 -2.71
N VAL A 121 20.57 -5.25 -3.30
CA VAL A 121 20.73 -5.02 -4.73
C VAL A 121 20.85 -6.37 -5.40
N ASP A 122 19.72 -7.05 -5.61
CA ASP A 122 19.67 -8.21 -6.50
C ASP A 122 20.30 -7.77 -7.83
N ALA A 123 21.51 -8.27 -8.13
CA ALA A 123 22.47 -7.61 -9.01
C ALA A 123 21.98 -7.39 -10.46
N GLU A 124 20.78 -7.89 -10.80
CA GLU A 124 20.08 -7.67 -12.06
C GLU A 124 19.32 -6.33 -12.13
N ASN A 125 18.70 -5.82 -11.06
CA ASN A 125 17.94 -4.55 -11.13
C ASN A 125 17.51 -3.97 -9.75
N PRO A 126 18.02 -2.80 -9.32
CA PRO A 126 17.60 -2.15 -8.07
C PRO A 126 16.23 -1.44 -8.14
N PHE A 127 15.60 -1.33 -9.32
CA PHE A 127 14.38 -0.55 -9.53
C PHE A 127 13.11 -1.40 -9.73
N LYS A 128 13.02 -2.58 -9.08
CA LYS A 128 11.90 -3.53 -9.23
C LYS A 128 10.52 -2.90 -8.99
N ALA A 129 10.42 -2.00 -8.01
CA ALA A 129 9.17 -1.29 -7.72
C ALA A 129 8.76 -0.35 -8.86
N THR A 130 9.74 0.36 -9.43
CA THR A 130 9.55 1.20 -10.62
C THR A 130 9.16 0.37 -11.82
N ASP A 131 9.78 -0.79 -12.03
CA ASP A 131 9.43 -1.69 -13.14
C ASP A 131 8.04 -2.29 -12.99
N ALA A 132 7.66 -2.71 -11.78
CA ALA A 132 6.33 -3.20 -11.49
C ALA A 132 5.27 -2.12 -11.75
N TYR A 133 5.54 -0.88 -11.33
CA TYR A 133 4.69 0.26 -11.64
C TYR A 133 4.61 0.54 -13.15
N LEU A 134 5.74 0.57 -13.85
CA LEU A 134 5.77 0.77 -15.31
C LEU A 134 5.01 -0.34 -16.04
N ALA A 135 5.10 -1.59 -15.58
CA ALA A 135 4.35 -2.71 -16.12
C ALA A 135 2.83 -2.54 -15.90
N GLU A 136 2.42 -2.11 -14.70
CA GLU A 136 1.02 -1.84 -14.37
C GLU A 136 0.45 -0.69 -15.21
N VAL A 137 1.19 0.42 -15.33
CA VAL A 137 0.78 1.58 -16.15
C VAL A 137 0.62 1.18 -17.61
N ARG A 138 1.60 0.45 -18.18
CA ARG A 138 1.50 -0.06 -19.56
C ARG A 138 0.30 -1.00 -19.74
N ALA A 139 0.05 -1.89 -18.77
CA ALA A 139 -1.09 -2.80 -18.83
C ALA A 139 -2.44 -2.06 -18.79
N LYS A 140 -2.59 -1.07 -17.90
CA LYS A 140 -3.79 -0.21 -17.82
C LYS A 140 -3.98 0.58 -19.11
N GLN A 141 -2.93 1.23 -19.60
CA GLN A 141 -2.97 1.99 -20.83
C GLN A 141 -3.43 1.12 -22.02
N HIS A 142 -2.90 -0.09 -22.19
CA HIS A 142 -3.33 -0.97 -23.28
C HIS A 142 -4.82 -1.33 -23.19
N ALA A 143 -5.34 -1.58 -21.99
CA ALA A 143 -6.74 -1.91 -21.78
C ALA A 143 -7.67 -0.70 -22.01
N GLU A 144 -7.27 0.49 -21.58
CA GLU A 144 -8.02 1.74 -21.79
C GLU A 144 -8.03 2.13 -23.28
N THR A 145 -6.87 2.12 -23.94
CA THR A 145 -6.73 2.47 -25.36
C THR A 145 -7.60 1.58 -26.25
N LEU A 146 -7.65 0.27 -25.98
CA LEU A 146 -8.49 -0.65 -26.76
C LEU A 146 -9.98 -0.33 -26.60
N ASN A 147 -10.44 -0.06 -25.37
CA ASN A 147 -11.84 0.28 -25.12
C ASN A 147 -12.22 1.62 -25.76
N ASP A 148 -11.34 2.60 -25.71
CA ASP A 148 -11.59 3.91 -26.30
C ASP A 148 -11.52 3.89 -27.82
N LEU A 149 -10.63 3.09 -28.41
CA LEU A 149 -10.61 2.83 -29.84
C LEU A 149 -11.91 2.19 -30.32
N VAL A 150 -12.41 1.17 -29.61
CA VAL A 150 -13.69 0.52 -29.93
C VAL A 150 -14.84 1.54 -29.86
N ARG A 151 -14.89 2.38 -28.83
CA ARG A 151 -15.90 3.45 -28.72
C ARG A 151 -15.78 4.48 -29.84
N HIS A 152 -14.56 4.85 -30.21
CA HIS A 152 -14.31 5.81 -31.28
C HIS A 152 -14.81 5.26 -32.62
N ILE A 153 -14.49 4.01 -32.94
CA ILE A 153 -14.99 3.33 -34.15
C ILE A 153 -16.52 3.26 -34.15
N ASP A 154 -17.13 2.87 -33.02
CA ASP A 154 -18.59 2.68 -32.93
C ASP A 154 -19.38 4.00 -33.01
N LYS A 155 -18.86 5.08 -32.42
CA LYS A 155 -19.60 6.36 -32.29
C LYS A 155 -19.24 7.41 -33.33
N ASN A 156 -18.00 7.41 -33.82
CA ASN A 156 -17.46 8.53 -34.59
C ASN A 156 -17.13 8.16 -36.03
N ILE A 157 -17.07 6.86 -36.37
CA ILE A 157 -16.75 6.41 -37.72
C ILE A 157 -17.99 5.76 -38.35
N ASP A 158 -18.52 6.40 -39.39
CA ASP A 158 -19.51 5.76 -40.27
C ASP A 158 -18.78 4.88 -41.29
N ILE A 159 -18.62 3.60 -40.96
CA ILE A 159 -17.95 2.60 -41.80
C ILE A 159 -18.61 2.48 -43.18
N GLY A 160 -19.92 2.73 -43.28
CA GLY A 160 -20.66 2.65 -44.55
C GLY A 160 -20.35 3.81 -45.51
N SER A 161 -19.81 4.92 -44.98
CA SER A 161 -19.45 6.12 -45.75
C SER A 161 -18.01 6.11 -46.28
N LEU A 162 -17.19 5.15 -45.85
CA LEU A 162 -15.79 5.05 -46.25
C LEU A 162 -15.66 4.62 -47.71
N LYS A 163 -14.81 5.33 -48.46
CA LYS A 163 -14.54 5.06 -49.88
C LYS A 163 -13.48 3.98 -50.04
N THR A 164 -12.55 3.87 -49.09
CA THR A 164 -11.51 2.85 -49.12
C THR A 164 -11.20 2.28 -47.73
N PRO A 165 -10.74 1.02 -47.64
CA PRO A 165 -10.28 0.44 -46.37
C PRO A 165 -9.12 1.19 -45.70
N TRP A 166 -8.36 2.00 -46.46
CA TRP A 166 -7.22 2.76 -45.96
C TRP A 166 -7.64 3.97 -45.13
N GLU A 167 -8.84 4.52 -45.36
CA GLU A 167 -9.38 5.67 -44.60
C GLU A 167 -9.63 5.29 -43.14
N LEU A 168 -10.20 4.09 -42.89
CA LEU A 168 -10.34 3.55 -41.54
C LEU A 168 -8.97 3.36 -40.85
N SER A 169 -8.00 2.83 -41.60
CA SER A 169 -6.67 2.57 -41.07
C SER A 169 -5.95 3.87 -40.68
N SER A 170 -6.12 4.94 -41.47
CA SER A 170 -5.54 6.26 -41.18
C SER A 170 -6.17 6.88 -39.93
N GLU A 171 -7.51 6.89 -39.84
CA GLU A 171 -8.23 7.46 -38.70
C GLU A 171 -7.86 6.76 -37.38
N ILE A 172 -7.77 5.42 -37.42
CA ILE A 172 -7.34 4.62 -36.26
C ILE A 172 -5.92 5.00 -35.84
N VAL A 173 -4.98 5.12 -36.79
CA VAL A 173 -3.59 5.47 -36.49
C VAL A 173 -3.48 6.87 -35.90
N ASP A 174 -4.22 7.84 -36.44
CA ASP A 174 -4.22 9.22 -35.95
C ASP A 174 -4.82 9.33 -34.56
N TYR A 175 -5.96 8.67 -34.31
CA TYR A 175 -6.60 8.61 -33.00
C TYR A 175 -5.68 7.98 -31.94
N VAL A 176 -5.10 6.82 -32.27
CA VAL A 176 -4.20 6.08 -31.39
C VAL A 176 -2.94 6.90 -31.07
N ASN A 177 -2.35 7.58 -32.06
CA ASN A 177 -1.16 8.42 -31.84
C ASN A 177 -1.46 9.65 -30.94
N GLN A 178 -2.61 10.30 -31.11
CA GLN A 178 -2.97 11.46 -30.28
C GLN A 178 -3.28 11.07 -28.83
N GLN A 179 -3.96 9.95 -28.62
CA GLN A 179 -4.39 9.53 -27.29
C GLN A 179 -3.28 8.82 -26.51
N LEU A 180 -2.54 7.89 -27.14
CA LEU A 180 -1.48 7.11 -26.46
C LEU A 180 -0.39 8.00 -25.88
N HIS A 181 0.01 9.07 -26.56
CA HIS A 181 1.12 9.90 -26.12
C HIS A 181 0.73 10.87 -24.99
N SER A 182 -0.51 11.35 -24.97
CA SER A 182 -0.95 12.34 -23.99
C SER A 182 -1.32 11.72 -22.64
N GLU A 183 -2.05 10.60 -22.65
CA GLU A 183 -2.50 9.93 -21.43
C GLU A 183 -1.37 9.17 -20.74
N PHE A 184 -0.50 8.49 -21.48
CA PHE A 184 0.67 7.82 -20.91
C PHE A 184 1.59 8.82 -20.21
N ALA A 185 1.86 9.95 -20.86
CA ALA A 185 2.67 11.01 -20.27
C ALA A 185 2.02 11.64 -19.02
N ALA A 186 0.70 11.59 -18.91
CA ALA A 186 -0.02 12.06 -17.72
C ALA A 186 0.01 11.03 -16.57
N GLN A 187 -0.18 9.74 -16.89
CA GLN A 187 -0.12 8.65 -15.92
C GLN A 187 1.28 8.53 -15.30
N LEU A 188 2.35 8.63 -16.11
CA LEU A 188 3.73 8.67 -15.61
C LEU A 188 4.00 9.85 -14.69
N ARG A 189 3.38 11.02 -14.94
CA ARG A 189 3.53 12.22 -14.10
C ARG A 189 2.86 12.04 -12.73
N GLN A 190 1.69 11.41 -12.67
CA GLN A 190 1.02 11.11 -11.39
C GLN A 190 1.79 10.12 -10.52
N GLY A 191 2.54 9.19 -11.12
CA GLY A 191 3.40 8.27 -10.38
C GLY A 191 4.63 8.92 -9.78
N ALA A 192 5.14 10.00 -10.36
CA ALA A 192 6.33 10.71 -9.89
C ALA A 192 6.08 11.63 -8.69
N GLU A 193 4.81 11.94 -8.40
CA GLU A 193 4.40 12.85 -7.31
C GLU A 193 3.95 12.11 -6.04
N LYS A 194 3.95 10.77 -6.04
CA LYS A 194 3.66 9.92 -4.87
C LYS A 194 4.94 9.42 -4.23
#